data_AF-A0AAW8B725-F1
#
_entry.id   AF-A0AAW8B725-F1
#
_cell.length_a   1.000
_cell.length_b   1.000
_cell.length_c   1.000
_cell.angle_alpha   90.00
_cell.angle_beta   90.00
_cell.angle_gamma   90.00
#
_symmetry.space_group_name_H-M   'P 1'
#
loop_
_entity.id
_entity.type
_entity.pdbx_description
1 polymer ?
#
loop_
_entity_poly.entity_id
_entity_poly.type
_entity_poly.pdbx_seq_one_letter_code
_entity_poly.pdbx_strand_id
1 'polypeptide(L)'
;MKKHFKGFVAKVDLLKSKHATEDKNGHMPVILLGIAGEMPSKNVISGTIAENMSLDIGAVYLFTAKEQDYDPEYGRNFTFMKLSYPLGAIELLQASDFVGNLKVVDVDSTETSPIEEFEEALSSK
;
A
#
# COMPACT_ATOMS: atom_id res chain seq x y z
N MET A 1 5.50 15.19 -7.15
CA MET A 1 4.53 15.46 -6.05
C MET A 1 4.29 14.16 -5.29
N LYS A 2 4.37 14.14 -3.95
CA LYS A 2 4.20 12.90 -3.14
C LYS A 2 2.76 12.38 -3.29
N LYS A 3 2.59 11.08 -3.61
CA LYS A 3 1.28 10.44 -3.71
C LYS A 3 0.70 10.14 -2.31
N HIS A 4 -0.61 10.29 -2.22
CA HIS A 4 -1.39 10.01 -1.01
C HIS A 4 -2.56 9.11 -1.36
N PHE A 5 -2.65 7.96 -0.72
CA PHE A 5 -3.74 7.01 -0.87
C PHE A 5 -4.71 7.21 0.29
N LYS A 6 -5.88 7.80 -0.02
CA LYS A 6 -6.85 8.26 0.99
C LYS A 6 -7.43 7.13 1.83
N GLY A 7 -7.56 5.93 1.26
CA GLY A 7 -8.12 4.77 1.94
C GLY A 7 -8.14 3.56 1.03
N PHE A 8 -7.71 2.41 1.55
CA PHE A 8 -7.90 1.12 0.92
C PHE A 8 -8.12 0.04 1.98
N VAL A 9 -8.89 -0.98 1.65
CA VAL A 9 -9.12 -2.13 2.51
C VAL A 9 -8.17 -3.24 2.09
N ALA A 10 -7.44 -3.80 3.06
CA ALA A 10 -6.52 -4.89 2.79
C ALA A 10 -6.52 -5.93 3.90
N LYS A 11 -6.30 -7.18 3.49
CA LYS A 11 -6.01 -8.30 4.39
C LYS A 11 -4.50 -8.34 4.67
N VAL A 12 -4.14 -8.56 5.92
CA VAL A 12 -2.75 -8.80 6.32
C VAL A 12 -2.45 -10.29 6.13
N ASP A 13 -1.38 -10.62 5.41
CA ASP A 13 -0.88 -12.00 5.29
C ASP A 13 0.64 -12.03 5.47
N LEU A 14 1.19 -13.19 5.82
CA LEU A 14 2.63 -13.38 5.86
C LEU A 14 3.21 -13.38 4.45
N LEU A 15 4.34 -12.72 4.25
CA LEU A 15 5.03 -12.75 2.97
C LEU A 15 5.67 -14.13 2.75
N LYS A 16 4.98 -14.98 1.99
CA LYS A 16 5.45 -16.33 1.62
C LYS A 16 6.30 -16.27 0.34
N SER A 17 7.50 -15.71 0.43
CA SER A 17 8.48 -15.72 -0.66
C SER A 17 9.73 -16.51 -0.25
N LYS A 18 10.40 -17.17 -1.21
CA LYS A 18 11.70 -17.81 -0.99
C LYS A 18 12.79 -16.83 -0.53
N HIS A 19 12.58 -15.55 -0.80
CA HIS A 19 13.48 -14.46 -0.42
C HIS A 19 12.94 -13.63 0.77
N ALA A 20 11.80 -14.01 1.35
CA ALA A 20 11.31 -13.37 2.55
C ALA A 20 12.15 -13.85 3.74
N THR A 21 13.00 -12.96 4.25
CA THR A 21 13.77 -13.19 5.47
C THR A 21 13.21 -12.32 6.59
N GLU A 22 13.44 -12.75 7.82
CA GLU A 22 13.15 -11.94 9.00
C GLU A 22 13.89 -10.59 8.92
N ASP A 23 13.28 -9.56 9.51
CA ASP A 23 13.94 -8.28 9.69
C ASP A 23 15.02 -8.35 10.80
N LYS A 24 15.68 -7.23 11.07
CA LYS A 24 16.77 -7.14 12.04
C LYS A 24 16.37 -7.57 13.47
N ASN A 25 15.07 -7.62 13.76
CA ASN A 25 14.53 -7.99 15.06
C ASN A 25 13.93 -9.42 15.08
N GLY A 26 14.05 -10.18 13.99
CA GLY A 26 13.55 -11.56 13.91
C GLY A 26 12.09 -11.67 13.50
N HIS A 27 11.45 -10.59 13.02
CA HIS A 27 10.04 -10.64 12.62
C HIS A 27 9.90 -10.81 11.10
N MET A 28 9.01 -11.74 10.71
CA MET A 28 8.70 -11.97 9.29
C MET A 28 7.90 -10.79 8.71
N PRO A 29 8.24 -10.34 7.49
CA PRO A 29 7.47 -9.29 6.82
C PRO A 29 6.06 -9.77 6.47
N VAL A 30 5.13 -8.81 6.47
CA VAL A 30 3.74 -9.02 6.08
C VAL A 30 3.45 -8.33 4.76
N ILE A 31 2.51 -8.86 4.00
CA ILE A 31 2.01 -8.27 2.76
C ILE A 31 0.55 -7.85 2.94
N LEU A 32 0.21 -6.66 2.43
CA LEU A 32 -1.16 -6.17 2.39
C LEU A 32 -1.84 -6.61 1.10
N LEU A 33 -2.74 -7.58 1.19
CA LEU A 33 -3.55 -8.03 0.06
C LEU A 33 -4.76 -7.12 -0.10
N GLY A 34 -4.74 -6.27 -1.12
CA GLY A 34 -5.82 -5.33 -1.42
C GLY A 34 -7.14 -6.02 -1.71
N ILE A 35 -8.22 -5.48 -1.15
CA ILE A 35 -9.60 -5.91 -1.38
C ILE A 35 -10.39 -4.81 -2.09
N ALA A 36 -10.22 -3.56 -1.66
CA ALA A 36 -10.95 -2.41 -2.17
C ALA A 36 -10.11 -1.12 -2.02
N GLY A 37 -10.42 -0.11 -2.82
CA GLY A 37 -9.75 1.20 -2.80
C GLY A 37 -8.44 1.28 -3.56
N GLU A 38 -7.81 2.44 -3.52
CA GLU A 38 -6.55 2.71 -4.23
C GLU A 38 -5.34 2.43 -3.35
N MET A 39 -4.42 1.58 -3.80
CA MET A 39 -3.22 1.20 -3.04
C MET A 39 -1.97 1.18 -3.92
N PRO A 40 -0.76 1.42 -3.37
CA PRO A 40 0.49 1.27 -4.12
C PRO A 40 0.82 -0.20 -4.37
N SER A 41 1.53 -0.50 -5.47
CA SER A 41 2.03 -1.85 -5.76
C SER A 41 3.08 -2.33 -4.74
N LYS A 42 3.86 -1.41 -4.16
CA LYS A 42 4.75 -1.68 -3.01
C LYS A 42 3.96 -1.75 -1.71
N ASN A 43 3.49 -2.94 -1.36
CA ASN A 43 2.53 -3.19 -0.28
C ASN A 43 3.04 -4.13 0.82
N VAL A 44 4.36 -4.24 0.96
CA VAL A 44 5.02 -5.07 1.98
C VAL A 44 5.41 -4.19 3.17
N ILE A 45 5.17 -4.70 4.38
CA ILE A 45 5.50 -4.06 5.66
C ILE A 45 6.49 -4.95 6.41
N SER A 46 7.54 -4.36 6.99
CA SER A 46 8.47 -5.10 7.87
C SER A 46 7.73 -5.65 9.09
N GLY A 47 8.17 -6.82 9.58
CA GLY A 47 7.53 -7.49 10.71
C GLY A 47 7.47 -6.62 11.98
N THR A 48 8.56 -5.92 12.30
CA THR A 48 8.61 -4.97 13.43
C THR A 48 7.57 -3.85 13.29
N ILE A 49 7.38 -3.31 12.08
CA ILE A 49 6.39 -2.26 11.85
C ILE A 49 4.98 -2.83 11.98
N ALA A 50 4.75 -4.04 11.46
CA ALA A 50 3.46 -4.72 11.57
C ALA A 50 3.09 -5.01 13.04
N GLU A 51 4.05 -5.44 13.86
CA GLU A 51 3.87 -5.66 15.30
C GLU A 51 3.58 -4.35 16.04
N ASN A 52 4.35 -3.29 15.76
CA ASN A 52 4.12 -1.96 16.34
C ASN A 52 2.73 -1.39 15.98
N MET A 53 2.22 -1.73 14.80
CA MET A 53 0.86 -1.40 14.37
C MET A 53 -0.20 -2.36 14.93
N SER A 54 0.19 -3.40 15.66
CA SER A 54 -0.68 -4.49 16.15
C SER A 54 -1.56 -5.03 15.03
N LEU A 55 -0.92 -5.49 13.95
CA LEU A 55 -1.58 -6.14 12.82
C LEU A 55 -1.65 -7.65 13.07
N ASP A 56 -2.86 -8.18 13.02
CA ASP A 56 -3.13 -9.60 13.16
C ASP A 56 -3.08 -10.27 11.78
N ILE A 57 -2.32 -11.36 11.66
CA ILE A 57 -2.24 -12.14 10.42
C ILE A 57 -3.62 -12.75 10.12
N GLY A 58 -4.09 -12.54 8.89
CA GLY A 58 -5.39 -13.01 8.43
C GLY A 58 -6.53 -12.02 8.64
N ALA A 59 -6.33 -10.97 9.46
CA ALA A 59 -7.32 -9.93 9.67
C ALA A 59 -7.35 -8.91 8.52
N VAL A 60 -8.45 -8.19 8.42
CA VAL A 60 -8.71 -7.18 7.40
C VAL A 60 -8.86 -5.82 8.06
N TYR A 61 -8.22 -4.79 7.52
CA TYR A 61 -8.29 -3.43 8.07
C TYR A 61 -8.48 -2.41 6.95
N LEU A 62 -8.94 -1.22 7.34
CA LEU A 62 -8.84 -0.01 6.54
C LEU A 62 -7.46 0.63 6.75
N PHE A 63 -6.77 0.94 5.65
CA PHE A 63 -5.44 1.54 5.64
C PHE A 63 -5.43 2.85 4.86
N THR A 64 -4.48 3.72 5.20
CA THR A 64 -4.00 4.79 4.32
C THR A 64 -2.52 4.57 4.03
N ALA A 65 -2.05 5.06 2.88
CA ALA A 65 -0.63 5.08 2.54
C ALA A 65 -0.19 6.48 2.12
N LYS A 66 0.99 6.88 2.59
CA LYS A 66 1.63 8.14 2.22
C LYS A 66 3.02 7.86 1.66
N GLU A 67 3.31 8.43 0.50
CA GLU A 67 4.64 8.38 -0.08
C GLU A 67 5.65 9.14 0.81
N GLN A 68 6.78 8.50 1.07
CA GLN A 68 7.90 9.08 1.79
C GLN A 68 8.87 9.76 0.83
N ASP A 69 9.98 10.28 1.36
CA ASP A 69 11.08 10.72 0.53
C ASP A 69 11.68 9.54 -0.25
N TYR A 70 12.21 9.84 -1.43
CA TYR A 70 12.84 8.85 -2.29
C TYR A 70 14.08 8.27 -1.60
N ASP A 71 14.21 6.95 -1.63
CA ASP A 71 15.38 6.24 -1.13
C ASP A 71 16.24 5.77 -2.31
N PRO A 72 17.55 6.09 -2.36
CA PRO A 72 18.43 5.65 -3.45
C PRO A 72 18.55 4.14 -3.60
N GLU A 73 18.38 3.36 -2.53
CA GLU A 73 18.51 1.91 -2.49
C GLU A 73 17.17 1.21 -2.79
N TYR A 74 16.06 1.74 -2.28
CA TYR A 74 14.74 1.10 -2.35
C TYR A 74 13.74 1.80 -3.29
N GLY A 75 14.12 2.95 -3.83
CA GLY A 75 13.29 3.78 -4.71
C GLY A 75 12.17 4.48 -3.95
N ARG A 76 10.98 4.52 -4.54
CA ARG A 76 9.78 5.08 -3.89
C ARG A 76 9.32 4.19 -2.74
N ASN A 77 9.09 4.79 -1.58
CA ASN A 77 8.68 4.11 -0.36
C ASN A 77 7.37 4.70 0.18
N PHE A 78 6.61 3.89 0.91
CA PHE A 78 5.31 4.26 1.45
C PHE A 78 5.21 3.92 2.94
N THR A 79 4.71 4.86 3.74
CA THR A 79 4.28 4.57 5.11
C THR A 79 2.82 4.18 5.09
N PHE A 80 2.52 3.04 5.71
CA PHE A 80 1.17 2.55 5.91
C PHE A 80 0.69 2.89 7.32
N MET A 81 -0.59 3.23 7.44
CA MET A 81 -1.23 3.46 8.73
C MET A 81 -2.59 2.75 8.74
N LYS A 82 -2.87 1.97 9.79
CA LYS A 82 -4.19 1.38 9.99
C LYS A 82 -5.12 2.45 10.56
N LEU A 83 -6.34 2.52 10.03
CA LEU A 83 -7.37 3.46 10.44
C LEU A 83 -8.50 2.78 11.23
N SER A 84 -8.49 1.45 11.32
CA SER A 84 -9.54 0.67 11.97
C SER A 84 -8.97 -0.43 12.86
N TYR A 85 -9.85 -0.99 13.70
CA TYR A 85 -9.72 -2.33 14.24
C TYR A 85 -9.95 -3.39 13.13
N PRO A 86 -9.71 -4.69 13.39
CA PRO A 86 -10.07 -5.75 12.45
C PRO A 86 -11.54 -5.62 12.04
N LEU A 87 -11.80 -5.54 10.74
CA LEU A 87 -13.14 -5.37 10.20
C LEU A 87 -13.89 -6.71 10.19
N GLY A 88 -15.10 -6.70 10.74
CA GLY A 88 -16.08 -7.76 10.54
C GLY A 88 -16.66 -7.73 9.11
N ALA A 89 -17.44 -8.74 8.75
CA ALA A 89 -17.99 -8.88 7.39
C ALA A 89 -18.81 -7.66 6.94
N ILE A 90 -19.65 -7.11 7.83
CA ILE A 90 -20.48 -5.93 7.51
C ILE A 90 -19.63 -4.67 7.35
N GLU A 91 -18.69 -4.45 8.26
CA GLU A 91 -17.81 -3.28 8.22
C GLU A 91 -16.90 -3.32 7.00
N LEU A 92 -16.44 -4.52 6.59
CA LEU A 92 -15.71 -4.74 5.36
C LEU A 92 -16.51 -4.30 4.14
N LEU A 93 -17.78 -4.72 4.03
CA LEU A 93 -18.65 -4.32 2.91
C LEU A 93 -18.85 -2.81 2.88
N GLN A 94 -19.17 -2.20 4.02
CA GLN A 94 -19.35 -0.75 4.14
C GLN A 94 -18.08 0.03 3.79
N ALA A 95 -16.92 -0.42 4.29
CA ALA A 95 -15.63 0.20 3.98
C ALA A 95 -15.30 0.07 2.48
N SER A 96 -15.57 -1.10 1.88
CA SER A 96 -15.34 -1.35 0.46
C SER A 96 -16.20 -0.46 -0.43
N ASP A 97 -17.48 -0.29 -0.09
CA ASP A 97 -18.38 0.64 -0.78
C ASP A 97 -17.87 2.10 -0.70
N PHE A 98 -17.29 2.48 0.44
CA PHE A 98 -16.76 3.82 0.65
C PHE A 98 -15.47 4.10 -0.13
N VAL A 99 -14.51 3.15 -0.12
CA VAL A 99 -13.22 3.34 -0.81
C VAL A 99 -13.28 3.00 -2.31
N GLY A 100 -14.33 2.29 -2.73
CA GLY A 100 -14.56 1.89 -4.11
C GLY A 100 -13.74 0.67 -4.55
N ASN A 101 -13.76 0.39 -5.85
CA ASN A 101 -13.10 -0.78 -6.42
C ASN A 101 -11.59 -0.77 -6.20
N LEU A 102 -11.00 -1.95 -6.04
CA LEU A 102 -9.55 -2.11 -5.91
C LEU A 102 -8.84 -1.57 -7.15
N LYS A 103 -7.91 -0.64 -6.92
CA LYS A 103 -6.98 -0.13 -7.92
C LYS A 103 -5.57 -0.16 -7.36
N VAL A 104 -4.76 -1.09 -7.85
CA VAL A 104 -3.33 -1.13 -7.54
C VAL A 104 -2.62 -0.17 -8.48
N VAL A 105 -2.02 0.88 -7.92
CA VAL A 105 -1.21 1.84 -8.66
C VAL A 105 0.20 1.32 -8.71
N ASP A 106 0.67 1.02 -9.92
CA ASP A 106 2.08 0.76 -10.12
C ASP A 106 2.87 2.05 -9.84
N VAL A 107 3.84 1.94 -8.94
CA VAL A 107 4.68 3.05 -8.50
C VAL A 107 6.09 2.95 -9.08
N ASP A 108 6.48 1.80 -9.62
CA ASP A 108 7.78 1.56 -10.23
C ASP A 108 7.72 1.63 -11.77
N SER A 109 6.53 1.58 -12.38
CA SER A 109 6.37 1.77 -13.83
C SER A 109 6.86 3.16 -14.24
N THR A 110 7.86 3.20 -15.14
CA THR A 110 8.39 4.42 -15.78
C THR A 110 7.46 5.00 -16.85
N GLU A 111 6.21 4.55 -16.94
CA GLU A 111 5.25 5.11 -17.88
C GLU A 111 4.77 6.47 -17.36
N THR A 112 5.25 7.52 -18.04
CA THR A 112 4.80 8.90 -17.93
C THR A 112 3.27 8.93 -17.99
N SER A 113 2.64 9.68 -17.10
CA SER A 113 1.19 9.79 -17.14
C SER A 113 0.73 10.42 -18.47
N PRO A 114 -0.41 10.02 -19.07
CA PRO A 114 -0.88 10.61 -20.33
C PRO A 114 -1.10 12.13 -20.29
N ILE A 115 -1.15 12.69 -19.08
CA ILE A 115 -1.33 14.12 -18.81
C ILE A 115 -0.02 14.87 -19.05
N GLU A 116 1.13 14.27 -18.73
CA GLU A 116 2.46 14.88 -18.91
C GLU A 116 2.87 14.90 -20.39
N GLU A 117 2.53 13.88 -21.19
CA GLU A 117 2.74 13.89 -22.65
C GLU A 117 1.96 15.00 -23.36
N PHE A 118 0.76 15.34 -22.86
CA PHE A 118 -0.08 16.38 -23.46
C PHE A 118 0.46 17.78 -23.19
N GLU A 119 0.99 18.04 -21.99
CA GLU A 119 1.58 19.34 -21.63
C GLU A 119 2.93 19.57 -22.31
N GLU A 120 3.77 18.53 -22.47
CA GLU A 120 5.05 18.62 -23.16
C GLU A 120 4.88 18.85 -24.68
N ALA A 121 3.84 18.26 -25.28
CA ALA A 121 3.47 18.50 -26.68
C ALA A 121 2.90 19.91 -26.94
N LEU A 122 2.32 20.57 -25.94
CA LEU A 122 1.80 21.94 -26.03
C LEU A 122 2.88 22.99 -25.74
N SER A 123 3.88 22.67 -24.92
CA SER A 123 5.03 23.55 -24.65
C SER A 123 6.10 23.52 -25.75
N SER A 124 6.04 22.55 -26.67
CA SER A 124 7.01 22.37 -27.77
C SER A 124 6.53 22.95 -29.12
N LYS A 125 5.57 23.89 -29.11
CA LYS A 125 5.09 24.61 -30.30
C LYS A 125 5.26 26.12 -30.18
#